data_AF-D5JG42-F1
#
_entry.id   AF-D5JG42-F1
#
_cell.length_a   1.000
_cell.length_b   1.000
_cell.length_c   1.000
_cell.angle_alpha   90.00
_cell.angle_beta   90.00
_cell.angle_gamma   90.00
#
_symmetry.space_group_name_H-M   'P 1'
#
loop_
_entity.id
_entity.type
_entity.pdbx_description
1 polymer ?
#
loop_
_entity_poly.entity_id
_entity_poly.type
_entity_poly.pdbx_seq_one_letter_code
_entity_poly.pdbx_strand_id
1 'polypeptide(L)'
;KEEKNRRFELWRKSLLDHEIAQRFVELEIRPLFLVLDTNCYIDYLRNIKMLIDHKKFIVVVPLIVVNELENLSKTYQLKDDVDIHARAKEALKFLEDKFEKSDQYVRAITSRGTFMETIAYRAEALNWSEGETNDDVILNCCQHLCKDKPCDFMPREKDKPMTLHRDVVLLTGDRNLRLKALSRHIPVKPLKKFMEWADIKRRSTKK
;
A
#
# COMPACT_ATOMS: atom_id res chain seq x y z
N LYS A 1 2.17 52.27 4.43
CA LYS A 1 1.19 51.48 5.24
C LYS A 1 0.30 50.62 4.32
N GLU A 2 -0.21 51.19 3.22
CA GLU A 2 -1.00 50.47 2.19
C GLU A 2 -0.25 49.34 1.49
N GLU A 3 1.02 49.51 1.16
CA GLU A 3 1.80 48.50 0.43
C GLU A 3 2.04 47.21 1.25
N LYS A 4 2.22 47.35 2.57
CA LYS A 4 2.27 46.22 3.51
C LYS A 4 0.91 45.50 3.58
N ASN A 5 -0.18 46.25 3.56
CA ASN A 5 -1.54 45.70 3.57
C ASN A 5 -1.84 44.92 2.29
N ARG A 6 -1.42 45.45 1.14
CA ARG A 6 -1.56 44.81 -0.18
C ARG A 6 -0.73 43.53 -0.30
N ARG A 7 0.51 43.50 0.23
CA ARG A 7 1.30 42.25 0.33
C ARG A 7 0.65 41.23 1.25
N PHE A 8 0.07 41.67 2.37
CA PHE A 8 -0.62 40.80 3.30
C PHE A 8 -1.91 40.20 2.71
N GLU A 9 -2.68 40.99 1.94
CA GLU A 9 -3.84 40.50 1.20
C GLU A 9 -3.47 39.54 0.07
N LEU A 10 -2.41 39.82 -0.69
CA LEU A 10 -1.91 38.90 -1.72
C LEU A 10 -1.42 37.58 -1.11
N TRP A 11 -0.73 37.65 0.03
CA TRP A 11 -0.29 36.47 0.77
C TRP A 11 -1.48 35.66 1.30
N ARG A 12 -2.48 36.32 1.88
CA ARG A 12 -3.71 35.69 2.36
C ARG A 12 -4.51 35.09 1.20
N LYS A 13 -4.59 35.76 0.06
CA LYS A 13 -5.24 35.24 -1.15
C LYS A 13 -4.52 34.01 -1.69
N SER A 14 -3.18 34.03 -1.73
CA SER A 14 -2.38 32.87 -2.13
C SER A 14 -2.52 31.69 -1.16
N LEU A 15 -2.66 31.94 0.15
CA LEU A 15 -2.95 30.90 1.13
C LEU A 15 -4.33 30.30 0.95
N LEU A 16 -5.35 31.14 0.72
CA LEU A 16 -6.69 30.67 0.41
C LEU A 16 -6.72 29.89 -0.90
N ASP A 17 -6.06 30.37 -1.95
CA ASP A 17 -5.95 29.67 -3.24
C ASP A 17 -5.25 28.31 -3.06
N HIS A 18 -4.25 28.23 -2.17
CA HIS A 18 -3.58 26.97 -1.84
C HIS A 18 -4.47 26.02 -1.01
N GLU A 19 -5.20 26.53 -0.01
CA GLU A 19 -6.20 25.78 0.76
C GLU A 19 -7.38 25.31 -0.11
N ILE A 20 -7.81 26.12 -1.08
CA ILE A 20 -8.89 25.80 -2.02
C ILE A 20 -8.42 24.76 -3.05
N ALA A 21 -7.18 24.87 -3.56
CA ALA A 21 -6.58 23.87 -4.43
C ALA A 21 -6.40 22.51 -3.72
N GLN A 22 -6.11 22.51 -2.42
CA GLN A 22 -6.10 21.30 -1.61
C GLN A 22 -7.50 20.72 -1.33
N ARG A 23 -8.57 21.50 -1.48
CA ARG A 23 -9.92 21.11 -1.06
C ARG A 23 -10.64 20.17 -2.01
N PHE A 24 -10.17 19.97 -3.24
CA PHE A 24 -10.79 19.03 -4.17
C PHE A 24 -9.74 18.27 -4.99
N VAL A 25 -9.11 17.28 -4.35
CA VAL A 25 -8.33 16.25 -5.03
C VAL A 25 -9.26 15.08 -5.34
N GLU A 26 -9.50 14.82 -6.61
CA GLU A 26 -10.24 13.64 -7.05
C GLU A 26 -9.27 12.52 -7.41
N LEU A 27 -9.52 11.31 -6.90
CA LEU A 27 -8.69 10.14 -7.23
C LEU A 27 -9.33 9.36 -8.37
N GLU A 28 -8.64 9.27 -9.50
CA GLU A 28 -8.98 8.29 -10.52
C GLU A 28 -8.22 6.99 -10.25
N ILE A 29 -8.94 6.01 -9.71
CA ILE A 29 -8.37 4.75 -9.21
C ILE A 29 -8.48 3.68 -10.30
N ARG A 30 -7.33 3.16 -10.77
CA ARG A 30 -7.22 2.08 -11.75
C ARG A 30 -6.30 0.99 -11.22
N PRO A 31 -6.78 0.09 -10.34
CA PRO A 31 -5.93 -0.82 -9.59
C PRO A 31 -5.10 -1.75 -10.50
N LEU A 32 -3.78 -1.71 -10.33
CA LEU A 32 -2.81 -2.63 -10.93
C LEU A 32 -1.94 -3.25 -9.85
N PHE A 33 -1.42 -2.44 -8.93
CA PHE A 33 -0.59 -2.87 -7.80
C PHE A 33 -1.42 -2.96 -6.53
N LEU A 34 -1.36 -4.10 -5.84
CA LEU A 34 -2.06 -4.34 -4.59
C LEU A 34 -1.03 -4.56 -3.49
N VAL A 35 -0.87 -3.59 -2.61
CA VAL A 35 0.03 -3.68 -1.46
C VAL A 35 -0.73 -4.31 -0.31
N LEU A 36 -0.18 -5.36 0.31
CA LEU A 36 -0.80 -6.01 1.47
C LEU A 36 0.07 -5.86 2.71
N ASP A 37 -0.57 -5.67 3.86
CA ASP A 37 0.10 -5.68 5.17
C ASP A 37 0.29 -7.11 5.72
N THR A 38 0.99 -7.24 6.84
CA THR A 38 1.24 -8.52 7.52
C THR A 38 -0.05 -9.21 7.94
N ASN A 39 -1.01 -8.47 8.48
CA ASN A 39 -2.31 -9.00 8.90
C ASN A 39 -3.07 -9.64 7.75
N CYS A 40 -2.97 -9.11 6.53
CA CYS A 40 -3.57 -9.73 5.35
C CYS A 40 -3.01 -11.13 5.09
N TYR A 41 -1.70 -11.32 5.22
CA TYR A 41 -1.08 -12.63 5.03
C TYR A 41 -1.46 -13.61 6.14
N ILE A 42 -1.53 -13.14 7.39
CA ILE A 42 -1.95 -13.96 8.52
C ILE A 42 -3.42 -14.38 8.36
N ASP A 43 -4.35 -13.44 8.14
CA ASP A 43 -5.80 -13.65 8.17
C ASP A 43 -6.40 -14.18 6.88
N TYR A 44 -5.77 -13.92 5.74
CA TYR A 44 -6.43 -14.07 4.45
C TYR A 44 -5.55 -14.71 3.38
N LEU A 45 -4.56 -15.54 3.76
CA LEU A 45 -3.66 -16.21 2.82
C LEU A 45 -4.38 -16.92 1.66
N ARG A 46 -5.51 -17.60 1.94
CA ARG A 46 -6.33 -18.25 0.91
C ARG A 46 -6.91 -17.26 -0.11
N ASN A 47 -7.37 -16.10 0.36
CA ASN A 47 -7.90 -15.04 -0.48
C ASN A 47 -6.79 -14.41 -1.32
N ILE A 48 -5.59 -14.25 -0.76
CA ILE A 48 -4.40 -13.77 -1.48
C ILE A 48 -4.01 -14.74 -2.61
N LYS A 49 -4.00 -16.05 -2.33
CA LYS A 49 -3.78 -17.11 -3.35
C LYS A 49 -4.77 -16.95 -4.52
N MET A 50 -6.06 -16.81 -4.22
CA MET A 50 -7.09 -16.58 -5.25
C MET A 50 -6.91 -15.25 -6.01
N LEU A 51 -6.50 -14.20 -5.32
CA LEU A 51 -6.25 -12.88 -5.92
C LEU A 51 -5.10 -12.94 -6.94
N ILE A 52 -4.01 -13.64 -6.60
CA ILE A 52 -2.86 -13.86 -7.49
C ILE A 52 -3.28 -14.74 -8.68
N ASP A 53 -4.00 -15.83 -8.44
CA ASP A 53 -4.47 -16.74 -9.49
C ASP A 53 -5.45 -16.09 -10.48
N HIS A 54 -6.07 -14.96 -10.12
CA HIS A 54 -6.93 -14.18 -11.02
C HIS A 54 -6.15 -13.45 -12.12
N LYS A 55 -4.83 -13.25 -11.97
CA LYS A 55 -3.92 -12.75 -13.03
C LYS A 55 -4.25 -11.38 -13.62
N LYS A 56 -5.02 -10.54 -12.90
CA LYS A 56 -5.35 -9.16 -13.30
C LYS A 56 -4.57 -8.10 -12.54
N PHE A 57 -4.02 -8.45 -11.38
CA PHE A 57 -3.33 -7.52 -10.49
C PHE A 57 -1.97 -8.07 -10.11
N ILE A 58 -1.04 -7.18 -9.77
CA ILE A 58 0.27 -7.51 -9.24
C ILE A 58 0.20 -7.31 -7.73
N VAL A 59 0.36 -8.40 -6.98
CA VAL A 59 0.50 -8.36 -5.53
C VAL A 59 1.90 -7.88 -5.20
N VAL A 60 1.99 -6.75 -4.51
CA VAL A 60 3.24 -6.15 -4.06
C VAL A 60 3.41 -6.40 -2.57
N VAL A 61 4.55 -6.97 -2.19
CA VAL A 61 4.89 -7.33 -0.83
C VAL A 61 5.99 -6.38 -0.33
N PRO A 62 5.69 -5.44 0.57
CA PRO A 62 6.73 -4.65 1.23
C PRO A 62 7.71 -5.57 1.95
N LEU A 63 9.02 -5.34 1.81
CA LEU A 63 10.00 -6.22 2.46
C LEU A 63 9.88 -6.19 3.99
N ILE A 64 9.40 -5.08 4.57
CA ILE A 64 9.09 -4.99 5.99
C ILE A 64 8.03 -6.02 6.44
N VAL A 65 7.02 -6.29 5.60
CA VAL A 65 5.99 -7.31 5.86
C VAL A 65 6.60 -8.71 5.84
N VAL A 66 7.55 -8.94 4.92
CA VAL A 66 8.27 -10.21 4.85
C VAL A 66 9.11 -10.44 6.12
N ASN A 67 9.78 -9.40 6.62
CA ASN A 67 10.56 -9.46 7.86
C ASN A 67 9.67 -9.65 9.10
N GLU A 68 8.49 -9.01 9.16
CA GLU A 68 7.51 -9.23 10.23
C GLU A 68 7.01 -10.66 10.25
N LEU A 69 6.63 -11.22 9.09
CA LEU A 69 6.20 -12.62 8.97
C LEU A 69 7.31 -13.58 9.43
N GLU A 70 8.57 -13.29 9.07
CA GLU A 70 9.73 -14.08 9.51
C GLU A 70 9.89 -14.06 11.02
N ASN A 71 9.80 -12.88 11.65
CA ASN A 71 9.86 -12.75 13.10
C ASN A 71 8.70 -13.46 13.80
N LEU A 72 7.48 -13.34 13.26
CA LEU A 72 6.30 -14.08 13.75
C LEU A 72 6.49 -15.60 13.62
N SER A 73 7.18 -16.07 12.58
CA SER A 73 7.48 -17.50 12.39
C SER A 73 8.61 -18.06 13.25
N LYS A 74 9.33 -17.20 13.99
CA LYS A 74 10.45 -17.59 14.88
C LYS A 74 10.09 -17.47 16.36
N THR A 75 9.09 -16.67 16.70
CA THR A 75 8.71 -16.41 18.10
C THR A 75 8.00 -17.62 18.72
N TYR A 76 8.65 -18.26 19.69
CA TYR A 76 8.16 -19.44 20.44
C TYR A 76 7.40 -19.09 21.74
N GLN A 77 6.98 -17.85 21.92
CA GLN A 77 6.55 -17.38 23.23
C GLN A 77 5.02 -17.38 23.33
N LEU A 78 4.53 -18.34 24.13
CA LEU A 78 3.17 -18.52 24.65
C LEU A 78 2.22 -19.42 23.82
N LYS A 79 1.47 -20.27 24.55
CA LYS A 79 0.60 -21.33 24.01
C LYS A 79 -0.60 -20.80 23.21
N ASP A 80 -0.94 -19.53 23.36
CA ASP A 80 -2.07 -18.90 22.65
C ASP A 80 -1.69 -18.41 21.23
N ASP A 81 -0.40 -18.28 20.91
CA ASP A 81 0.11 -17.79 19.61
C ASP A 81 0.48 -18.90 18.60
N VAL A 82 0.23 -20.17 18.95
CA VAL A 82 0.60 -21.32 18.10
C VAL A 82 -0.04 -21.23 16.70
N ASP A 83 -1.28 -20.74 16.62
CA ASP A 83 -1.98 -20.56 15.33
C ASP A 83 -1.35 -19.45 14.49
N ILE A 84 -1.03 -18.31 15.09
CA ILE A 84 -0.44 -17.16 14.38
C ILE A 84 0.94 -17.52 13.83
N HIS A 85 1.77 -18.21 14.62
CA HIS A 85 3.06 -18.71 14.18
C HIS A 85 2.94 -19.67 12.99
N ALA A 86 2.01 -20.63 13.05
CA ALA A 86 1.79 -21.58 11.96
C ALA A 86 1.35 -20.87 10.67
N ARG A 87 0.47 -19.87 10.80
CA ARG A 87 -0.04 -19.06 9.67
C ARG A 87 1.04 -18.14 9.09
N ALA A 88 1.88 -17.54 9.92
CA ALA A 88 3.05 -16.77 9.49
C ALA A 88 4.02 -17.65 8.69
N LYS A 89 4.31 -18.85 9.20
CA LYS A 89 5.16 -19.84 8.52
C LYS A 89 4.57 -20.32 7.19
N GLU A 90 3.25 -20.55 7.12
CA GLU A 90 2.57 -20.88 5.87
C GLU A 90 2.65 -19.75 4.86
N ALA A 91 2.46 -18.50 5.31
CA ALA A 91 2.54 -17.31 4.45
C ALA A 91 3.95 -17.10 3.89
N LEU A 92 4.99 -17.24 4.71
CA LEU A 92 6.39 -17.15 4.25
C LEU A 92 6.70 -18.20 3.20
N LYS A 93 6.38 -19.47 3.49
CA LYS A 93 6.61 -20.56 2.54
C LYS A 93 5.88 -20.31 1.22
N PHE A 94 4.64 -19.81 1.29
CA PHE A 94 3.89 -19.42 0.10
C PHE A 94 4.60 -18.32 -0.71
N LEU A 95 5.12 -17.30 -0.05
CA LEU A 95 5.87 -16.23 -0.73
C LEU A 95 7.16 -16.78 -1.35
N GLU A 96 7.94 -17.56 -0.60
CA GLU A 96 9.17 -18.20 -1.08
C GLU A 96 8.91 -19.04 -2.33
N ASP A 97 7.90 -19.91 -2.30
CA ASP A 97 7.48 -20.71 -3.46
C ASP A 97 7.13 -19.84 -4.68
N LYS A 98 6.55 -18.65 -4.48
CA LYS A 98 6.18 -17.72 -5.57
C LYS A 98 7.39 -17.01 -6.16
N PHE A 99 8.33 -16.57 -5.34
CA PHE A 99 9.57 -15.93 -5.79
C PHE A 99 10.52 -16.94 -6.45
N GLU A 100 10.66 -18.15 -5.92
CA GLU A 100 11.45 -19.23 -6.54
C GLU A 100 10.94 -19.57 -7.95
N LYS A 101 9.62 -19.54 -8.14
CA LYS A 101 8.97 -19.78 -9.45
C LYS A 101 8.93 -18.54 -10.36
N SER A 102 9.49 -17.41 -9.92
CA SER A 102 9.45 -16.14 -10.66
C SER A 102 8.03 -15.76 -11.10
N ASP A 103 7.05 -15.85 -10.20
CA ASP A 103 5.65 -15.53 -10.51
C ASP A 103 5.49 -14.05 -10.87
N GLN A 104 5.10 -13.76 -12.11
CA GLN A 104 4.96 -12.39 -12.63
C GLN A 104 3.90 -11.53 -11.90
N TYR A 105 2.99 -12.15 -11.14
CA TYR A 105 1.92 -11.48 -10.39
C TYR A 105 2.27 -11.25 -8.92
N VAL A 106 3.49 -11.57 -8.49
CA VAL A 106 4.00 -11.29 -7.15
C VAL A 106 5.33 -10.53 -7.27
N ARG A 107 5.45 -9.41 -6.58
CA ARG A 107 6.70 -8.62 -6.53
C ARG A 107 6.98 -8.19 -5.10
N ALA A 108 8.25 -8.15 -4.71
CA ALA A 108 8.65 -7.52 -3.45
C ALA A 108 9.10 -6.09 -3.75
N ILE A 109 8.89 -5.17 -2.79
CA ILE A 109 9.36 -3.79 -2.90
C ILE A 109 10.11 -3.41 -1.62
N THR A 110 11.22 -2.70 -1.80
CA THR A 110 12.00 -2.17 -0.68
C THR A 110 11.39 -0.89 -0.11
N SER A 111 11.82 -0.50 1.09
CA SER A 111 11.48 0.81 1.68
C SER A 111 11.85 2.00 0.78
N ARG A 112 12.79 1.82 -0.16
CA ARG A 112 13.25 2.83 -1.12
C ARG A 112 12.54 2.75 -2.49
N GLY A 113 11.53 1.91 -2.62
CA GLY A 113 10.74 1.76 -3.85
C GLY A 113 11.37 0.90 -4.94
N THR A 114 12.44 0.15 -4.64
CA THR A 114 13.06 -0.76 -5.61
C THR A 114 12.33 -2.09 -5.61
N PHE A 115 11.93 -2.59 -6.79
CA PHE A 115 11.39 -3.94 -6.90
C PHE A 115 12.48 -4.99 -6.76
N MET A 116 12.16 -6.09 -6.07
CA MET A 116 13.04 -7.25 -5.94
C MET A 116 12.43 -8.46 -6.64
N GLU A 117 13.27 -9.16 -7.40
CA GLU A 117 12.92 -10.43 -8.07
C GLU A 117 13.05 -11.63 -7.12
N THR A 118 13.74 -11.45 -6.00
CA THR A 118 13.92 -12.49 -4.98
C THR A 118 13.78 -11.87 -3.60
N ILE A 119 13.33 -12.70 -2.68
CA ILE A 119 13.36 -12.42 -1.25
C ILE A 119 14.43 -13.27 -0.56
N ALA A 120 15.38 -13.91 -1.23
CA ALA A 120 16.39 -14.72 -0.52
C ALA A 120 17.37 -13.87 0.31
N TYR A 121 17.68 -12.65 -0.14
CA TYR A 121 18.60 -11.73 0.52
C TYR A 121 17.85 -10.46 0.94
N ARG A 122 17.24 -10.48 2.13
CA ARG A 122 16.30 -9.44 2.62
C ARG A 122 16.96 -8.37 3.50
N ALA A 123 18.29 -8.31 3.56
CA ALA A 123 19.01 -7.35 4.38
C ALA A 123 18.91 -5.94 3.75
N GLU A 124 17.86 -5.21 4.09
CA GLU A 124 17.81 -3.77 3.84
C GLU A 124 18.59 -3.02 4.91
N ALA A 125 19.44 -2.08 4.48
CA ALA A 125 19.91 -1.01 5.36
C ALA A 125 18.68 -0.15 5.71
N LEU A 126 18.03 -0.54 6.80
CA LEU A 126 16.90 0.14 7.40
C LEU A 126 17.39 1.48 7.95
N ASN A 127 17.40 2.49 7.09
CA ASN A 127 17.66 3.88 7.47
C ASN A 127 16.38 4.46 8.06
N TRP A 128 15.89 3.87 9.15
CA TRP A 128 14.68 4.33 9.81
C TRP A 128 14.88 5.75 10.29
N SER A 129 13.91 6.60 10.01
CA SER A 129 13.85 7.88 10.71
C SER A 129 13.45 7.62 12.16
N GLU A 130 13.93 8.47 13.08
CA GLU A 130 13.59 8.35 14.50
C GLU A 130 12.06 8.36 14.67
N GLY A 131 11.49 7.28 15.22
CA GLY A 131 10.05 7.11 15.41
C GLY A 131 9.26 6.58 14.20
N GLU A 132 9.91 6.17 13.11
CA GLU A 132 9.23 5.53 11.98
C GLU A 132 8.67 4.15 12.36
N THR A 133 7.42 3.89 11.96
CA THR A 133 6.72 2.63 12.25
C THR A 133 6.64 1.73 11.01
N ASN A 134 6.38 0.43 11.18
CA ASN A 134 6.18 -0.49 10.05
C ASN A 134 5.04 -0.05 9.13
N ASP A 135 3.97 0.54 9.69
CA ASP A 135 2.90 1.19 8.92
C ASP A 135 3.44 2.30 8.00
N ASP A 136 4.35 3.13 8.52
CA ASP A 136 4.94 4.22 7.74
C ASP A 136 5.78 3.68 6.59
N VAL A 137 6.55 2.61 6.83
CA VAL A 137 7.31 1.93 5.78
C VAL A 137 6.39 1.33 4.71
N ILE A 138 5.29 0.68 5.10
CA ILE A 138 4.29 0.14 4.15
C ILE A 138 3.67 1.26 3.31
N LEU A 139 3.34 2.39 3.94
CA LEU A 139 2.77 3.54 3.25
C LEU A 139 3.78 4.21 2.34
N ASN A 140 5.05 4.31 2.74
CA ASN A 140 6.13 4.79 1.88
C ASN A 140 6.26 3.90 0.64
N CYS A 141 6.20 2.56 0.79
CA CYS A 141 6.17 1.64 -0.34
C CYS A 141 5.00 1.95 -1.30
N CYS A 142 3.80 2.23 -0.77
CA CYS A 142 2.65 2.63 -1.57
C CYS A 142 2.89 3.95 -2.32
N GLN A 143 3.49 4.96 -1.67
CA GLN A 143 3.78 6.25 -2.29
C GLN A 143 4.77 6.15 -3.43
N HIS A 144 5.80 5.31 -3.32
CA HIS A 144 6.75 5.06 -4.40
C HIS A 144 6.06 4.48 -5.65
N LEU A 145 4.93 3.79 -5.47
CA LEU A 145 4.13 3.26 -6.58
C LEU A 145 3.20 4.29 -7.22
N CYS A 146 2.82 5.37 -6.52
CA CYS A 146 1.91 6.40 -7.04
C CYS A 146 2.46 7.17 -8.26
N LYS A 147 3.77 7.14 -8.53
CA LYS A 147 4.45 7.80 -9.67
C LYS A 147 4.06 9.27 -9.89
N ASP A 148 3.76 9.96 -8.79
CA ASP A 148 3.29 11.34 -8.81
C ASP A 148 4.31 12.27 -9.47
N LYS A 149 3.89 13.05 -10.48
CA LYS A 149 4.71 14.13 -11.06
C LYS A 149 4.25 15.48 -10.54
N PRO A 150 5.15 16.48 -10.40
CA PRO A 150 4.76 17.83 -9.97
C PRO A 150 3.64 18.46 -10.83
N CYS A 151 3.59 18.13 -12.12
CA CYS A 151 2.54 18.60 -13.04
C CYS A 151 1.15 18.01 -12.74
N ASP A 152 1.07 16.86 -12.08
CA ASP A 152 -0.20 16.23 -11.70
C ASP A 152 -0.87 16.99 -10.54
N PHE A 153 -0.07 17.78 -9.81
CA PHE A 153 -0.56 18.65 -8.74
C PHE A 153 -0.94 20.06 -9.21
N MET A 154 -0.91 20.31 -10.53
CA MET A 154 -1.31 21.59 -11.10
C MET A 154 -2.71 21.47 -11.73
N PRO A 155 -3.67 22.34 -11.37
CA PRO A 155 -4.99 22.32 -12.00
C PRO A 155 -4.85 22.68 -13.48
N ARG A 156 -5.37 21.81 -14.36
CA ARG A 156 -5.34 22.01 -15.83
C ARG A 156 -6.25 23.16 -16.28
N GLU A 157 -7.29 23.45 -15.49
CA GLU A 157 -8.25 24.53 -15.71
C GLU A 157 -8.54 25.24 -14.38
N LYS A 158 -8.85 26.54 -14.42
CA LYS A 158 -8.89 27.43 -13.25
C LYS A 158 -9.97 27.12 -12.20
N ASP A 159 -10.90 26.19 -12.46
CA ASP A 159 -12.04 25.90 -11.57
C ASP A 159 -12.35 24.39 -11.45
N LYS A 160 -11.47 23.51 -11.96
CA LYS A 160 -11.66 22.05 -11.86
C LYS A 160 -10.84 21.45 -10.73
N PRO A 161 -11.38 20.41 -10.05
CA PRO A 161 -10.62 19.66 -9.06
C PRO A 161 -9.39 19.01 -9.69
N MET A 162 -8.36 18.84 -8.88
CA MET A 162 -7.12 18.21 -9.29
C MET A 162 -7.32 16.70 -9.35
N THR A 163 -7.18 16.08 -10.52
CA THR A 163 -7.33 14.62 -10.66
C THR A 163 -5.99 13.93 -10.54
N LEU A 164 -5.83 13.09 -9.52
CA LEU A 164 -4.65 12.23 -9.35
C LEU A 164 -4.98 10.80 -9.79
N HIS A 165 -4.16 10.27 -10.70
CA HIS A 165 -4.28 8.87 -11.11
C HIS A 165 -3.59 7.97 -10.08
N ARG A 166 -4.25 6.86 -9.72
CA ARG A 166 -3.71 5.88 -8.78
C ARG A 166 -3.82 4.49 -9.36
N ASP A 167 -2.68 3.87 -9.66
CA ASP A 167 -2.58 2.46 -10.05
C ASP A 167 -2.30 1.52 -8.86
N VAL A 168 -2.11 2.08 -7.66
CA VAL A 168 -1.88 1.36 -6.40
C VAL A 168 -3.12 1.39 -5.49
N VAL A 169 -3.38 0.27 -4.83
CA VAL A 169 -4.36 0.15 -3.75
C VAL A 169 -3.73 -0.58 -2.57
N LEU A 170 -3.81 0.00 -1.37
CA LEU A 170 -3.46 -0.66 -0.12
C LEU A 170 -4.63 -1.55 0.33
N LEU A 171 -4.33 -2.83 0.57
CA LEU A 171 -5.28 -3.78 1.14
C LEU A 171 -4.94 -4.00 2.61
N THR A 172 -5.80 -3.49 3.49
CA THR A 172 -5.65 -3.63 4.94
C THR A 172 -7.01 -3.67 5.63
N GLY A 173 -7.08 -4.43 6.72
CA GLY A 173 -8.20 -4.40 7.68
C GLY A 173 -7.99 -3.40 8.83
N ASP A 174 -6.78 -2.87 9.00
CA ASP A 174 -6.42 -2.00 10.11
C ASP A 174 -7.00 -0.59 9.94
N ARG A 175 -7.60 -0.06 11.00
CA ARG A 175 -8.26 1.25 10.98
C ARG A 175 -7.26 2.40 10.94
N ASN A 176 -6.15 2.30 11.67
CA ASN A 176 -5.15 3.36 11.80
C ASN A 176 -4.34 3.48 10.51
N LEU A 177 -3.88 2.35 9.96
CA LEU A 177 -3.20 2.27 8.68
C LEU A 177 -4.10 2.79 7.54
N ARG A 178 -5.40 2.47 7.57
CA ARG A 178 -6.39 3.01 6.63
C ARG A 178 -6.50 4.53 6.72
N LEU A 179 -6.56 5.11 7.93
CA LEU A 179 -6.62 6.57 8.11
C LEU A 179 -5.33 7.25 7.61
N LYS A 180 -4.16 6.68 7.91
CA LYS A 180 -2.87 7.16 7.42
C LYS A 180 -2.75 7.06 5.88
N ALA A 181 -3.33 6.05 5.26
CA ALA A 181 -3.37 5.92 3.80
C ALA A 181 -4.22 7.01 3.14
N LEU A 182 -5.40 7.27 3.71
CA LEU A 182 -6.32 8.30 3.21
C LEU A 182 -5.71 9.70 3.31
N SER A 183 -5.01 10.03 4.40
CA SER A 183 -4.32 11.33 4.52
C SER A 183 -3.17 11.51 3.52
N ARG A 184 -2.66 10.41 2.95
CA ARG A 184 -1.61 10.38 1.91
C ARG A 184 -2.17 10.20 0.49
N HIS A 185 -3.49 10.31 0.29
CA HIS A 185 -4.16 10.10 -0.99
C HIS A 185 -3.88 8.72 -1.63
N ILE A 186 -3.70 7.70 -0.79
CA ILE A 186 -3.51 6.30 -1.21
C ILE A 186 -4.87 5.60 -1.14
N PRO A 187 -5.38 5.05 -2.25
CA PRO A 187 -6.60 4.24 -2.25
C PRO A 187 -6.43 3.04 -1.32
N VAL A 188 -7.44 2.78 -0.49
CA VAL A 188 -7.37 1.72 0.52
C VAL A 188 -8.70 0.98 0.65
N LYS A 189 -8.65 -0.35 0.77
CA LYS A 189 -9.85 -1.19 0.90
C LYS A 189 -9.55 -2.48 1.67
N PRO A 190 -10.47 -3.02 2.48
CA PRO A 190 -10.30 -4.35 3.03
C PRO A 190 -10.21 -5.41 1.92
N LEU A 191 -9.32 -6.40 2.05
CA LEU A 191 -9.06 -7.41 1.02
C LEU A 191 -10.34 -8.08 0.50
N LYS A 192 -11.21 -8.59 1.38
CA LYS A 192 -12.48 -9.24 0.98
C LYS A 192 -13.37 -8.28 0.18
N LYS A 193 -13.45 -7.01 0.60
CA LYS A 193 -14.22 -5.97 -0.10
C LYS A 193 -13.61 -5.59 -1.43
N PHE A 194 -12.29 -5.68 -1.58
CA PHE A 194 -11.64 -5.52 -2.88
C PHE A 194 -11.95 -6.69 -3.81
N MET A 195 -11.88 -7.92 -3.31
CA MET A 195 -12.23 -9.11 -4.10
C MET A 195 -13.69 -9.12 -4.57
N GLU A 196 -14.63 -8.69 -3.71
CA GLU A 196 -16.04 -8.50 -4.08
C GLU A 196 -16.17 -7.50 -5.24
N TRP A 197 -15.47 -6.37 -5.16
CA TRP A 197 -15.46 -5.34 -6.22
C TRP A 197 -14.83 -5.84 -7.53
N ALA A 198 -13.78 -6.65 -7.43
CA ALA A 198 -13.07 -7.22 -8.58
C ALA A 198 -13.76 -8.48 -9.18
N ASP A 199 -14.94 -8.85 -8.66
CA ASP A 199 -15.69 -10.08 -9.00
C ASP A 199 -14.86 -11.37 -8.87
N ILE A 200 -13.95 -11.42 -7.89
CA ILE A 200 -13.12 -12.60 -7.62
C ILE A 200 -13.89 -13.55 -6.71
N LYS A 201 -14.66 -14.44 -7.33
CA LYS A 201 -15.44 -15.47 -6.64
C LYS A 201 -14.67 -16.78 -6.55
N ARG A 202 -14.99 -17.57 -5.53
CA ARG A 202 -14.58 -18.98 -5.46
C ARG A 202 -15.14 -19.67 -6.71
N ARG A 203 -14.28 -20.28 -7.53
CA ARG A 203 -14.76 -21.22 -8.55
C ARG A 203 -15.51 -22.31 -7.81
N SER A 204 -16.83 -22.40 -8.03
CA SER A 204 -17.59 -23.58 -7.63
C SER A 204 -16.98 -24.75 -8.37
N THR A 205 -16.33 -25.65 -7.66
CA THR A 205 -16.01 -26.97 -8.19
C THR A 205 -17.35 -27.65 -8.44
N LYS A 206 -17.84 -27.59 -9.69
CA LYS A 206 -18.83 -28.56 -10.16
C LYS A 206 -18.14 -29.92 -10.06
N LYS A 207 -18.52 -30.70 -9.04
CA LYS A 207 -18.33 -32.14 -9.04
C LYS A 207 -19.22 -32.74 -10.13
#